data_AF-A0A2V6M2W9-F1
#
_entry.id   AF-A0A2V6M2W9-F1
#
_cell.length_a   1.000
_cell.length_b   1.000
_cell.length_c   1.000
_cell.angle_alpha   90.00
_cell.angle_beta   90.00
_cell.angle_gamma   90.00
#
_symmetry.space_group_name_H-M   'P 1'
#
loop_
_entity.id
_entity.type
_entity.pdbx_description
1 polymer ?
#
loop_
_entity_poly.entity_id
_entity_poly.type
_entity_poly.pdbx_seq_one_letter_code
_entity_poly.pdbx_strand_id
1 'polypeptide(L)'
;MSRYIERAENNARIADVNLQLLLDLENTRDPDTQQQWNPIISSLEENELFTSLYQNPDGQAAVDFVCLQRQNPNSVYACLAAARENARTVREQISSEMWEHINRLYLFIKGETGKKMLRLSPYEFFRRIITGSHLVQGVVDATMTHSEGWDFIRIGRFLERADNTSRILD
;
A
#
# COMPACT_ATOMS: atom_id res chain seq x y z
N MET A 1 2.88 -13.25 -0.62
CA MET A 1 3.15 -12.33 -1.74
C MET A 1 1.90 -11.60 -2.20
N SER A 2 0.87 -12.28 -2.71
CA SER A 2 -0.35 -11.62 -3.22
C SER A 2 -1.10 -10.80 -2.18
N ARG A 3 -1.24 -11.33 -0.96
CA ARG A 3 -1.79 -10.60 0.20
C ARG A 3 -1.10 -9.25 0.42
N TYR A 4 0.24 -9.25 0.42
CA TYR A 4 1.00 -8.02 0.64
C TYR A 4 0.86 -7.01 -0.51
N ILE A 5 0.74 -7.47 -1.77
CA ILE A 5 0.49 -6.59 -2.90
C ILE A 5 -0.91 -5.97 -2.79
N GLU A 6 -1.91 -6.77 -2.45
CA GLU A 6 -3.29 -6.29 -2.24
C GLU A 6 -3.36 -5.30 -1.05
N ARG A 7 -2.67 -5.58 0.06
CA ARG A 7 -2.56 -4.66 1.20
C ARG A 7 -1.89 -3.35 0.83
N ALA A 8 -0.77 -3.40 0.10
CA ALA A 8 -0.08 -2.20 -0.37
C ALA A 8 -0.96 -1.33 -1.26
N GLU A 9 -1.74 -1.96 -2.15
CA GLU A 9 -2.70 -1.30 -3.02
C GLU A 9 -3.83 -0.65 -2.21
N ASN A 10 -4.45 -1.40 -1.30
CA ASN A 10 -5.54 -0.91 -0.46
C ASN A 10 -5.09 0.28 0.41
N ASN A 11 -3.93 0.19 1.04
CA ASN A 11 -3.39 1.26 1.89
C ASN A 11 -3.07 2.51 1.08
N ALA A 12 -2.52 2.36 -0.13
CA ALA A 12 -2.31 3.48 -1.04
C ALA A 12 -3.64 4.12 -1.50
N ARG A 13 -4.67 3.30 -1.74
CA ARG A 13 -6.01 3.78 -2.13
C ARG A 13 -6.71 4.55 -1.01
N ILE A 14 -6.68 4.04 0.21
CA ILE A 14 -7.26 4.73 1.37
C ILE A 14 -6.53 6.06 1.59
N ALA A 15 -5.19 6.07 1.50
CA ALA A 15 -4.41 7.30 1.63
C ALA A 15 -4.72 8.33 0.51
N ASP A 16 -4.89 7.88 -0.74
CA ASP A 16 -5.28 8.74 -1.87
C ASP A 16 -6.65 9.39 -1.66
N VAL A 17 -7.67 8.58 -1.31
CA VAL A 17 -9.03 9.08 -1.07
C VAL A 17 -9.07 10.10 0.05
N ASN A 18 -8.35 9.84 1.15
CA ASN A 18 -8.31 10.78 2.25
C ASN A 18 -7.54 12.06 1.90
N LEU A 19 -6.42 11.96 1.17
CA LEU A 19 -5.73 13.15 0.69
C LEU A 19 -6.66 14.04 -0.15
N GLN A 20 -7.47 13.45 -1.02
CA GLN A 20 -8.46 14.19 -1.82
C GLN A 20 -9.54 14.83 -0.93
N LEU A 21 -10.09 14.08 0.02
CA LEU A 21 -11.09 14.59 0.96
C LEU A 21 -10.56 15.79 1.76
N LEU A 22 -9.29 15.74 2.19
CA LEU A 22 -8.66 16.83 2.92
C LEU A 22 -8.47 18.08 2.07
N LEU A 23 -8.03 17.92 0.82
CA LEU A 23 -7.92 19.04 -0.12
C LEU A 23 -9.28 19.68 -0.41
N ASP A 24 -10.35 18.89 -0.44
CA ASP A 24 -11.72 19.39 -0.58
C ASP A 24 -12.17 20.15 0.70
N LEU A 25 -11.85 19.61 1.88
CA LEU A 25 -12.20 20.18 3.18
C LEU A 25 -11.39 21.42 3.56
N GLU A 26 -10.13 21.57 3.12
CA GLU A 26 -9.31 22.78 3.34
C GLU A 26 -9.96 24.05 2.75
N ASN A 27 -10.87 23.91 1.78
CA ASN A 27 -11.71 25.02 1.30
C ASN A 27 -12.71 25.52 2.37
N THR A 28 -12.90 24.75 3.45
CA THR A 28 -13.77 25.01 4.59
C THR A 28 -12.87 25.23 5.80
N ARG A 29 -12.69 26.50 6.23
CA ARG A 29 -11.77 26.93 7.29
C ARG A 29 -12.15 26.36 8.68
N ASP A 30 -11.89 25.08 8.95
CA ASP A 30 -12.05 24.48 10.27
C ASP A 30 -10.68 24.31 10.97
N PRO A 31 -10.49 24.80 12.21
CA PRO A 31 -9.21 24.72 12.92
C PRO A 31 -8.72 23.31 13.30
N ASP A 32 -9.55 22.27 13.14
CA ASP A 32 -9.27 20.91 13.64
C ASP A 32 -8.65 19.97 12.58
N THR A 33 -7.76 20.50 11.74
CA THR A 33 -7.09 19.78 10.62
C THR A 33 -6.30 18.54 11.07
N GLN A 34 -5.94 18.47 12.36
CA GLN A 34 -5.23 17.31 12.94
C GLN A 34 -6.13 16.08 13.11
N GLN A 35 -7.44 16.24 13.35
CA GLN A 35 -8.35 15.10 13.54
C GLN A 35 -8.74 14.42 12.22
N GLN A 36 -8.51 15.07 11.09
CA GLN A 36 -8.97 14.60 9.79
C GLN A 36 -8.21 13.37 9.27
N TRP A 37 -7.07 13.02 9.87
CA TRP A 37 -6.26 11.84 9.53
C TRP A 37 -6.56 10.62 10.41
N ASN A 38 -7.27 10.80 11.52
CA ASN A 38 -7.64 9.72 12.44
C ASN A 38 -8.39 8.56 11.75
N PRO A 39 -9.30 8.78 10.78
CA PRO A 39 -9.99 7.69 10.09
C PRO A 39 -9.05 6.72 9.34
N ILE A 40 -7.92 7.22 8.82
CA ILE A 40 -6.92 6.36 8.16
C ILE A 40 -6.20 5.50 9.18
N ILE A 41 -5.70 6.13 10.25
CA ILE A 41 -4.92 5.43 11.26
C ILE A 41 -5.80 4.42 12.02
N SER A 42 -7.09 4.75 12.22
CA SER A 42 -8.06 3.83 12.81
C SER A 42 -8.41 2.66 11.91
N SER A 43 -8.61 2.89 10.60
CA SER A 43 -8.91 1.79 9.66
C SER A 43 -7.74 0.81 9.48
N LEU A 44 -6.51 1.26 9.76
CA LEU A 44 -5.32 0.42 9.75
C LEU A 44 -5.11 -0.36 11.05
N GLU A 45 -5.97 -0.20 12.07
CA GLU A 45 -5.85 -0.83 13.40
C GLU A 45 -4.50 -0.55 14.11
N GLU A 46 -3.80 0.51 13.73
CA GLU A 46 -2.41 0.78 14.13
C GLU A 46 -2.24 2.05 14.96
N ASN A 47 -3.34 2.52 15.56
CA ASN A 47 -3.37 3.75 16.38
C ASN A 47 -2.31 3.78 17.49
N GLU A 48 -2.09 2.65 18.18
CA GLU A 48 -1.09 2.58 19.26
C GLU A 48 0.33 2.78 18.73
N LEU A 49 0.68 2.10 17.63
CA LEU A 49 2.00 2.23 17.02
C LEU A 49 2.20 3.64 16.47
N PHE A 50 1.21 4.20 15.79
CA PHE A 50 1.26 5.56 15.29
C PHE A 50 1.49 6.58 16.42
N THR A 51 0.68 6.52 17.47
CA THR A 51 0.79 7.43 18.63
C THR A 51 2.13 7.29 19.36
N SER A 52 2.70 6.07 19.39
CA SER A 52 4.02 5.83 19.98
C SER A 52 5.17 6.46 19.17
N LEU A 53 5.01 6.55 17.85
CA LEU A 53 6.05 7.04 16.93
C LEU A 53 5.91 8.55 16.65
N TYR A 54 4.70 9.09 16.69
CA TYR A 54 4.39 10.49 16.37
C TYR A 54 3.60 11.12 17.51
N GLN A 55 4.28 11.88 18.37
CA GLN A 55 3.65 12.52 19.54
C GLN A 55 2.75 13.72 19.18
N ASN A 56 3.09 14.45 18.12
CA ASN A 56 2.29 15.56 17.57
C ASN A 56 2.13 15.34 16.06
N PRO A 57 1.27 14.40 15.63
CA PRO A 57 1.17 14.03 14.24
C PRO A 57 0.51 15.15 13.41
N ASP A 58 1.06 15.38 12.23
CA ASP A 58 0.46 16.16 11.16
C ASP A 58 0.12 15.25 9.96
N GLY A 59 -0.42 15.82 8.88
CA GLY A 59 -0.73 15.03 7.69
C GLY A 59 0.50 14.39 7.04
N GLN A 60 1.67 15.02 7.16
CA GLN A 60 2.91 14.47 6.62
C GLN A 60 3.36 13.23 7.42
N ALA A 61 3.16 13.23 8.74
CA ALA A 61 3.38 12.10 9.62
C ALA A 61 2.45 10.92 9.28
N ALA A 62 1.17 11.18 9.05
CA ALA A 62 0.22 10.15 8.63
C ALA A 62 0.63 9.51 7.29
N VAL A 63 0.97 10.33 6.29
CA VAL A 63 1.43 9.86 4.98
C VAL A 63 2.73 9.05 5.10
N ASP A 64 3.70 9.51 5.89
CA ASP A 64 4.95 8.78 6.14
C ASP A 64 4.69 7.43 6.83
N PHE A 65 3.83 7.41 7.85
CA PHE A 65 3.46 6.20 8.57
C PHE A 65 2.86 5.13 7.67
N VAL A 66 1.90 5.52 6.83
CA VAL A 66 1.22 4.59 5.90
C VAL A 66 2.16 4.15 4.77
N CYS A 67 3.04 5.02 4.29
CA CYS A 67 3.81 4.74 3.08
C CYS A 67 5.19 4.13 3.35
N LEU A 68 5.96 4.71 4.26
CA LEU A 68 7.41 4.53 4.33
C LEU A 68 7.92 4.06 5.70
N GLN A 69 7.13 4.19 6.77
CA GLN A 69 7.56 3.84 8.11
C GLN A 69 7.90 2.33 8.23
N ARG A 70 9.17 2.03 8.46
CA ARG A 70 9.69 0.65 8.50
C ARG A 70 9.24 -0.13 9.72
N GLN A 71 8.94 0.57 10.82
CA GLN A 71 8.41 -0.06 12.03
C GLN A 71 6.94 -0.46 11.85
N ASN A 72 6.24 0.16 10.90
CA ASN A 72 4.90 -0.25 10.51
C ASN A 72 5.00 -1.44 9.53
N PRO A 73 4.60 -2.67 9.94
CA PRO A 73 4.63 -3.85 9.08
C PRO A 73 3.60 -3.81 7.94
N ASN A 74 2.58 -2.97 8.07
CA ASN A 74 1.54 -2.75 7.08
C ASN A 74 1.79 -1.52 6.20
N SER A 75 2.89 -0.79 6.41
CA SER A 75 3.27 0.29 5.49
C SER A 75 3.39 -0.24 4.06
N VAL A 76 3.11 0.61 3.07
CA VAL A 76 3.23 0.24 1.65
C VAL A 76 4.65 -0.28 1.37
N TYR A 77 5.67 0.34 1.96
CA TYR A 77 7.06 -0.12 1.88
C TYR A 77 7.24 -1.54 2.43
N ALA A 78 6.80 -1.81 3.67
CA ALA A 78 6.96 -3.11 4.31
C ALA A 78 6.22 -4.21 3.54
N CYS A 79 5.00 -3.93 3.09
CA CYS A 79 4.21 -4.84 2.26
C CYS A 79 4.93 -5.18 0.94
N LEU A 80 5.40 -4.18 0.20
CA LEU A 80 6.13 -4.42 -1.06
C LEU A 80 7.47 -5.13 -0.83
N ALA A 81 8.15 -4.88 0.29
CA ALA A 81 9.34 -5.60 0.68
C ALA A 81 9.05 -7.09 0.93
N ALA A 82 7.99 -7.40 1.70
CA ALA A 82 7.55 -8.76 1.98
C ALA A 82 7.04 -9.48 0.71
N ALA A 83 6.32 -8.77 -0.16
CA ALA A 83 5.90 -9.30 -1.45
C ALA A 83 7.10 -9.73 -2.30
N ARG A 84 8.10 -8.84 -2.44
CA ARG A 84 9.33 -9.13 -3.19
C ARG A 84 10.11 -10.29 -2.57
N GLU A 85 10.23 -10.34 -1.25
CA GLU A 85 10.98 -11.40 -0.59
C GLU A 85 10.32 -12.76 -0.79
N ASN A 86 8.99 -12.83 -0.69
CA ASN A 86 8.26 -14.05 -1.02
C ASN A 86 8.46 -14.43 -2.49
N ALA A 87 8.39 -13.48 -3.42
CA ALA A 87 8.63 -13.71 -4.86
C ALA A 87 10.03 -14.28 -5.12
N ARG A 88 11.04 -13.80 -4.37
CA ARG A 88 12.43 -14.23 -4.48
C ARG A 88 12.59 -15.69 -4.04
N THR A 89 11.90 -16.07 -2.97
CA THR A 89 11.96 -17.44 -2.42
C THR A 89 11.33 -18.46 -3.35
N VAL A 90 10.23 -18.11 -4.03
CA VAL A 90 9.54 -19.00 -4.98
C VAL A 90 9.86 -18.69 -6.44
N ARG A 91 11.06 -18.15 -6.73
CA ARG A 91 11.41 -17.60 -8.05
C ARG A 91 11.22 -18.58 -9.22
N GLU A 92 11.38 -19.88 -8.95
CA GLU A 92 11.22 -20.97 -9.92
C GLU A 92 9.76 -21.31 -10.22
N GLN A 93 8.83 -20.89 -9.36
CA GLN A 93 7.39 -21.17 -9.49
C GLN A 93 6.60 -19.99 -10.08
N ILE A 94 7.25 -18.86 -10.33
CA ILE A 94 6.63 -17.64 -10.86
C ILE A 94 7.27 -17.25 -12.20
N SER A 95 6.50 -16.55 -13.03
CA SER A 95 7.03 -16.02 -14.29
C SER A 95 8.10 -14.94 -14.04
N SER A 96 9.00 -14.77 -15.00
CA SER A 96 10.05 -13.75 -14.92
C SER A 96 9.46 -12.35 -14.92
N GLU A 97 8.40 -12.15 -15.69
CA GLU A 97 7.63 -10.92 -15.78
C GLU A 97 7.03 -10.56 -14.41
N MET A 98 6.41 -11.53 -13.73
CA MET A 98 5.86 -11.30 -12.39
C MET A 98 6.95 -10.81 -11.42
N TRP A 99 8.09 -11.51 -11.39
CA TRP A 99 9.23 -11.13 -10.56
C TRP A 99 9.72 -9.71 -10.87
N GLU A 100 9.91 -9.39 -12.15
CA GLU A 100 10.41 -8.09 -12.60
C GLU A 100 9.49 -6.95 -12.18
N HIS A 101 8.17 -7.11 -12.33
CA HIS A 101 7.20 -6.08 -11.96
C HIS A 101 7.15 -5.85 -10.44
N ILE A 102 7.18 -6.92 -9.64
CA ILE A 102 7.23 -6.79 -8.17
C ILE A 102 8.54 -6.11 -7.74
N ASN A 103 9.67 -6.55 -8.29
CA ASN A 103 10.97 -5.99 -7.96
C ASN A 103 11.07 -4.51 -8.38
N ARG A 104 10.52 -4.13 -9.54
CA ARG A 104 10.48 -2.74 -10.01
C ARG A 104 9.66 -1.85 -9.08
N LEU A 105 8.51 -2.33 -8.62
CA LEU A 105 7.65 -1.58 -7.70
C LEU A 105 8.32 -1.40 -6.33
N TYR A 106 8.97 -2.45 -5.81
CA TYR A 106 9.79 -2.36 -4.60
C TYR A 106 10.96 -1.38 -4.74
N LEU A 107 11.70 -1.42 -5.86
CA LEU A 107 12.82 -0.51 -6.09
C LEU A 107 12.36 0.95 -6.20
N PHE A 108 11.18 1.18 -6.78
CA PHE A 108 10.57 2.51 -6.82
C PHE A 108 10.33 3.07 -5.41
N ILE A 109 9.65 2.32 -4.53
CA ILE A 109 9.33 2.78 -3.18
C ILE A 109 10.57 2.87 -2.27
N LYS A 110 11.57 2.00 -2.49
CA LYS A 110 12.85 2.04 -1.78
C LYS A 110 13.70 3.24 -2.19
N GLY A 111 13.65 3.62 -3.47
CA GLY A 111 14.51 4.62 -4.08
C GLY A 111 14.12 6.06 -3.78
N GLU A 112 15.06 6.97 -3.98
CA GLU A 112 14.82 8.42 -3.78
C GLU A 112 13.76 8.98 -4.74
N THR A 113 13.59 8.38 -5.92
CA THR A 113 12.51 8.75 -6.85
C THR A 113 11.13 8.59 -6.21
N GLY A 114 10.86 7.46 -5.56
CA GLY A 114 9.58 7.23 -4.88
C GLY A 114 9.37 8.17 -3.71
N LYS A 115 10.40 8.36 -2.87
CA LYS A 115 10.32 9.29 -1.74
C LYS A 115 10.11 10.74 -2.18
N LYS A 116 10.80 11.18 -3.25
CA LYS A 116 10.64 12.51 -3.82
C LYS A 116 9.23 12.69 -4.40
N MET A 117 8.71 11.67 -5.09
CA MET A 117 7.35 11.69 -5.62
C MET A 117 6.32 11.79 -4.50
N LEU A 118 6.47 11.03 -3.41
CA LEU A 118 5.56 11.11 -2.27
C LEU A 118 5.50 12.52 -1.67
N ARG A 119 6.65 13.21 -1.57
CA ARG A 119 6.71 14.58 -1.01
C ARG A 119 6.17 15.66 -1.96
N LEU A 120 6.43 15.55 -3.26
CA LEU A 120 6.10 16.59 -4.23
C LEU A 120 4.75 16.38 -4.91
N SER A 121 4.32 15.13 -5.05
CA SER A 121 3.11 14.73 -5.75
C SER A 121 2.57 13.42 -5.15
N PRO A 122 2.04 13.45 -3.91
CA PRO A 122 1.57 12.24 -3.24
C PRO A 122 0.47 11.51 -4.03
N TYR A 123 -0.41 12.25 -4.71
CA TYR A 123 -1.39 11.70 -5.65
C TYR A 123 -0.73 10.78 -6.71
N GLU A 124 0.30 11.27 -7.41
CA GLU A 124 1.03 10.48 -8.42
C GLU A 124 1.74 9.28 -7.80
N PHE A 125 2.25 9.43 -6.57
CA PHE A 125 2.82 8.32 -5.82
C PHE A 125 1.78 7.22 -5.59
N PHE A 126 0.61 7.55 -5.04
CA PHE A 126 -0.45 6.58 -4.76
C PHE A 126 -0.95 5.90 -6.03
N ARG A 127 -1.21 6.69 -7.08
CA ARG A 127 -1.58 6.17 -8.40
C ARG A 127 -0.56 5.16 -8.92
N ARG A 128 0.74 5.46 -8.76
CA ARG A 128 1.81 4.54 -9.18
C ARG A 128 1.83 3.23 -8.38
N ILE A 129 1.56 3.26 -7.08
CA ILE A 129 1.43 2.04 -6.26
C ILE A 129 0.21 1.23 -6.70
N ILE A 130 -0.94 1.87 -6.88
CA ILE A 130 -2.20 1.20 -7.27
C ILE A 130 -2.05 0.58 -8.66
N THR A 131 -1.64 1.36 -9.65
CA THR A 131 -1.44 0.86 -11.02
C THR A 131 -0.34 -0.19 -11.09
N GLY A 132 0.75 -0.04 -10.32
CA GLY A 132 1.79 -1.06 -10.22
C GLY A 132 1.27 -2.39 -9.66
N SER A 133 0.39 -2.33 -8.67
CA SER A 133 -0.23 -3.51 -8.07
C SER A 133 -1.19 -4.20 -9.04
N HIS A 134 -2.04 -3.43 -9.75
CA HIS A 134 -2.90 -3.98 -10.81
C HIS A 134 -2.08 -4.61 -11.94
N LEU A 135 -0.96 -3.98 -12.34
CA LEU A 135 -0.08 -4.51 -13.36
C LEU A 135 0.49 -5.86 -12.95
N VAL A 136 0.93 -6.02 -11.69
CA VAL A 136 1.38 -7.33 -11.19
C VAL A 136 0.28 -8.37 -11.30
N GLN A 137 -0.97 -8.02 -10.95
CA GLN A 137 -2.10 -8.94 -11.07
C GLN A 137 -2.39 -9.35 -12.52
N GLY A 138 -2.35 -8.39 -13.46
CA GLY A 138 -2.53 -8.68 -14.88
C GLY A 138 -1.40 -9.55 -15.45
N VAL A 139 -0.16 -9.30 -15.01
CA VAL A 139 1.01 -10.11 -15.42
C VAL A 139 0.90 -11.54 -14.88
N VAL A 140 0.49 -11.73 -13.63
CA VAL A 140 0.20 -13.06 -13.07
C VAL A 140 -0.79 -13.80 -13.95
N ASP A 141 -1.90 -13.15 -14.30
CA ASP A 141 -2.97 -13.75 -15.09
C ASP A 141 -2.51 -14.13 -16.50
N ALA A 142 -1.71 -13.27 -17.14
CA ALA A 142 -1.28 -13.43 -18.51
C ALA A 142 -0.09 -14.38 -18.71
N THR A 143 0.78 -14.54 -17.71
CA THR A 143 2.09 -15.20 -17.91
C THR A 143 2.30 -16.47 -17.11
N MET A 144 1.55 -16.68 -16.01
CA MET A 144 1.67 -17.90 -15.23
C MET A 144 0.80 -19.01 -15.82
N THR A 145 1.25 -20.26 -15.69
CA THR A 145 0.38 -21.42 -15.92
C THR A 145 -0.69 -21.46 -14.83
N HIS A 146 -1.96 -21.54 -15.24
CA HIS A 146 -3.13 -21.59 -14.35
C HIS A 146 -3.23 -22.96 -13.66
N SER A 147 -2.38 -23.13 -12.66
CA SER A 147 -2.21 -24.31 -11.83
C SER A 147 -2.28 -23.92 -10.35
N GLU A 148 -1.94 -24.84 -9.45
CA GLU A 148 -2.00 -24.64 -7.99
C GLU A 148 -1.28 -23.36 -7.51
N GLY A 149 -0.12 -23.02 -8.09
CA GLY A 149 0.60 -21.79 -7.74
C GLY A 149 -0.17 -20.51 -8.09
N TRP A 150 -0.85 -20.50 -9.24
CA TRP A 150 -1.72 -19.39 -9.66
C TRP A 150 -2.98 -19.30 -8.79
N ASP A 151 -3.60 -20.44 -8.47
CA ASP A 151 -4.75 -20.48 -7.57
C ASP A 151 -4.39 -20.01 -6.15
N PHE A 152 -3.22 -20.40 -5.64
CA PHE A 152 -2.73 -19.96 -4.34
C PHE A 152 -2.53 -18.44 -4.29
N ILE A 153 -1.98 -17.85 -5.36
CA ILE A 153 -1.85 -16.39 -5.51
C ILE A 153 -3.24 -15.73 -5.46
N ARG A 154 -4.24 -16.27 -6.19
CA ARG A 154 -5.60 -15.75 -6.22
C ARG A 154 -6.30 -15.84 -4.87
N ILE A 155 -6.22 -16.97 -4.18
CA ILE A 155 -6.80 -17.15 -2.84
C ILE A 155 -6.21 -16.10 -1.89
N GLY A 156 -4.89 -15.94 -1.88
CA GLY A 156 -4.26 -14.91 -1.05
C GLY A 156 -4.77 -13.50 -1.34
N ARG A 157 -4.93 -13.14 -2.63
CA ARG A 157 -5.51 -11.84 -3.00
C ARG A 157 -6.93 -11.67 -2.49
N PHE A 158 -7.80 -12.64 -2.72
CA PHE A 158 -9.20 -12.53 -2.34
C PHE A 158 -9.41 -12.58 -0.83
N LEU A 159 -8.58 -13.31 -0.09
CA LEU A 159 -8.60 -13.31 1.36
C LEU A 159 -8.28 -11.92 1.92
N GLU A 160 -7.25 -11.26 1.39
CA GLU A 160 -6.88 -9.90 1.81
C GLU A 160 -7.98 -8.90 1.43
N ARG A 161 -8.56 -9.03 0.23
CA ARG A 161 -9.66 -8.17 -0.21
C ARG A 161 -10.91 -8.34 0.65
N ALA A 162 -11.23 -9.57 1.03
CA ALA A 162 -12.37 -9.85 1.91
C ALA A 162 -12.16 -9.22 3.30
N ASP A 163 -10.97 -9.38 3.89
CA ASP A 163 -10.59 -8.75 5.16
C ASP A 163 -10.73 -7.22 5.10
N ASN A 164 -10.12 -6.60 4.08
CA ASN A 164 -10.20 -5.15 3.86
C ASN A 164 -11.64 -4.67 3.66
N THR A 165 -12.46 -5.44 2.92
CA THR A 165 -13.86 -5.07 2.67
C THR A 165 -14.67 -5.16 3.95
N SER A 166 -14.44 -6.17 4.80
CA SER A 166 -15.08 -6.28 6.11
C SER A 166 -14.77 -5.09 7.00
N ARG A 167 -13.49 -4.68 7.08
CA ARG A 167 -13.03 -3.53 7.87
C ARG A 167 -13.61 -2.18 7.43
N ILE A 168 -14.01 -2.05 6.16
CA ILE A 168 -14.66 -0.83 5.65
C ILE A 168 -16.15 -0.79 6.01
N LEU A 169 -16.77 -1.97 6.21
CA LEU A 169 -18.18 -2.07 6.57
C LEU A 169 -18.44 -1.92 8.07
N ASP A 170 -17.48 -2.30 8.91
CA ASP A 170 -17.51 -2.12 10.36
C ASP A 170 -17.26 -0.65 10.75
#